data_AF-A0AAE9J9S3-F1
#
_entry.id   AF-A0AAE9J9S3-F1
#
_cell.length_a   1.000
_cell.length_b   1.000
_cell.length_c   1.000
_cell.angle_alpha   90.00
_cell.angle_beta   90.00
_cell.angle_gamma   90.00
#
_symmetry.space_group_name_H-M   'P 1'
#
loop_
_entity.id
_entity.type
_entity.pdbx_description
1 polymer ?
#
loop_
_entity_poly.entity_id
_entity_poly.type
_entity_poly.pdbx_seq_one_letter_code
_entity_poly.pdbx_strand_id
1 'polypeptide(L)'
;MPVVSYPVLRCISERIEANYSALESWGIGLVKLHLLIESPLKELRLRVSHPTVFENLIARTAEKLVIMCDGYDEPDTRLETHRNLLNKEVIIDTFLHDFTDIRIMELIEYWRETFKAVGSSFSVRKVNGDPIEMFLEKVKERFEGTYLKLEQTDTNTFFDVNAVSIKIDSESKIVVYGGRTYRTFPIASKVVIKVMAIGSFEEVLEPPKKSNNIPRKLFNYALLFVLTLSNPNNNAVSVKIDSESEIVIYGISSRWAFPKVVMKVVAVGSSANISKTVVEQNLAHERLSCCENSKKSNIIPRKLSSNSLSALFLISLLAFLIALCLWFLC
;
A
#
# COMPACT_ATOMS: atom_id res chain seq x y z
N MET A 1 31.81 28.97 -15.52
CA MET A 1 30.65 28.11 -15.86
C MET A 1 31.13 26.67 -15.96
N PRO A 2 30.54 25.70 -15.23
CA PRO A 2 30.96 24.31 -15.35
C PRO A 2 30.52 23.75 -16.71
N VAL A 3 31.49 23.29 -17.49
CA VAL A 3 31.26 22.59 -18.76
C VAL A 3 30.70 21.21 -18.43
N VAL A 4 29.42 21.01 -18.70
CA VAL A 4 28.77 19.71 -18.55
C VAL A 4 29.35 18.79 -19.63
N SER A 5 29.97 17.68 -19.20
CA SER A 5 30.63 16.72 -20.08
C SER A 5 29.63 16.08 -21.06
N TYR A 6 29.92 16.21 -22.35
CA TYR A 6 29.13 15.72 -23.51
C TYR A 6 28.61 14.27 -23.44
N PRO A 7 29.32 13.29 -22.84
CA PRO A 7 28.85 11.90 -22.74
C PRO A 7 27.59 11.72 -21.89
N VAL A 8 27.38 12.57 -20.87
CA VAL A 8 26.20 12.49 -20.01
C VAL A 8 24.94 12.93 -20.78
N LEU A 9 25.06 13.97 -21.60
CA LEU A 9 23.97 14.43 -22.46
C LEU A 9 23.67 13.42 -23.57
N ARG A 10 24.70 12.74 -24.11
CA ARG A 10 24.51 11.69 -25.13
C ARG A 10 23.76 10.47 -24.57
N CYS A 11 24.12 9.97 -23.39
CA CYS A 11 23.38 8.86 -22.74
C CYS A 11 21.91 9.21 -22.43
N ILE A 12 21.63 10.48 -22.11
CA ILE A 12 20.28 10.97 -21.85
C ILE A 12 19.50 11.10 -23.17
N SER A 13 20.14 11.63 -24.23
CA SER A 13 19.55 11.77 -25.56
C SER A 13 19.20 10.41 -26.18
N GLU A 14 20.13 9.45 -26.13
CA GLU A 14 19.94 8.11 -26.71
C GLU A 14 18.83 7.32 -25.98
N ARG A 15 18.62 7.57 -24.69
CA ARG A 15 17.54 6.95 -23.91
C ARG A 15 16.17 7.62 -24.15
N ILE A 16 16.15 8.88 -24.58
CA ILE A 16 14.94 9.62 -24.98
C ILE A 16 14.51 9.23 -26.39
N GLU A 17 15.45 9.10 -27.33
CA GLU A 17 15.17 8.73 -28.73
C GLU A 17 14.59 7.30 -28.86
N ALA A 18 14.98 6.37 -27.98
CA ALA A 18 14.53 4.98 -28.05
C ALA A 18 13.10 4.74 -27.55
N ASN A 19 12.43 5.72 -26.91
CA ASN A 19 11.09 5.52 -26.33
C ASN A 19 10.31 6.84 -26.14
N TYR A 20 9.96 7.52 -27.24
CA TYR A 20 9.18 8.78 -27.23
C TYR A 20 7.84 8.74 -26.44
N SER A 21 7.35 7.57 -26.03
CA SER A 21 6.13 7.46 -25.23
C SER A 21 6.32 7.59 -23.73
N ALA A 22 7.51 7.30 -23.17
CA ALA A 22 7.68 7.28 -21.72
C ALA A 22 9.06 7.79 -21.27
N LEU A 23 9.07 8.82 -20.42
CA LEU A 23 10.29 9.33 -19.81
C LEU A 23 10.30 9.04 -18.30
N GLU A 24 11.44 8.57 -17.80
CA GLU A 24 11.67 8.41 -16.36
C GLU A 24 12.78 9.34 -15.90
N SER A 25 12.46 10.25 -14.98
CA SER A 25 13.41 11.20 -14.40
C SER A 25 13.63 10.95 -12.91
N TRP A 26 14.90 10.80 -12.55
CA TRP A 26 15.36 10.49 -11.20
C TRP A 26 15.92 11.71 -10.43
N GLY A 27 15.78 12.94 -10.95
CA GLY A 27 16.30 14.13 -10.26
C GLY A 27 16.16 15.47 -11.03
N ILE A 28 17.04 16.42 -10.69
CA ILE A 28 17.02 17.87 -11.06
C ILE A 28 17.25 18.14 -12.57
N GLY A 29 17.12 17.11 -13.43
CA GLY A 29 17.44 17.17 -14.85
C GLY A 29 16.32 17.68 -15.77
N LEU A 30 15.07 17.73 -15.31
CA LEU A 30 13.90 18.06 -16.16
C LEU A 30 14.02 19.41 -16.86
N VAL A 31 14.61 20.41 -16.21
CA VAL A 31 14.77 21.76 -16.78
C VAL A 31 15.67 21.72 -18.03
N LYS A 32 16.68 20.85 -18.06
CA LYS A 32 17.59 20.72 -19.21
C LYS A 32 16.97 19.95 -20.38
N LEU A 33 15.96 19.13 -20.11
CA LEU A 33 15.30 18.30 -21.11
C LEU A 33 14.25 19.06 -21.93
N HIS A 34 13.74 20.19 -21.43
CA HIS A 34 12.66 20.92 -22.12
C HIS A 34 13.07 21.38 -23.53
N LEU A 35 14.37 21.61 -23.77
CA LEU A 35 14.89 22.01 -25.08
C LEU A 35 14.96 20.86 -26.08
N LEU A 36 14.83 19.61 -25.64
CA LEU A 36 15.01 18.41 -26.46
C LEU A 36 13.68 17.69 -26.77
N ILE A 37 12.58 18.10 -26.13
CA ILE A 37 11.28 17.46 -26.27
C ILE A 37 10.35 18.41 -27.00
N GLU A 38 10.12 18.14 -28.29
CA GLU A 38 9.28 18.97 -29.16
C GLU A 38 7.77 18.67 -29.01
N SER A 39 7.40 17.51 -28.46
CA SER A 39 6.01 17.06 -28.34
C SER A 39 5.65 16.62 -26.91
N PRO A 40 4.40 16.79 -26.48
CA PRO A 40 3.91 16.26 -25.20
C PRO A 40 4.20 14.76 -25.04
N LEU A 41 4.72 14.37 -23.87
CA LEU A 41 4.97 12.97 -23.56
C LEU A 41 3.66 12.23 -23.28
N LYS A 42 3.55 10.96 -23.69
CA LYS A 42 2.42 10.11 -23.28
C LYS A 42 2.49 9.77 -21.79
N GLU A 43 3.67 9.44 -21.29
CA GLU A 43 3.89 9.12 -19.89
C GLU A 43 5.18 9.76 -19.36
N LEU A 44 5.10 10.37 -18.18
CA LEU A 44 6.23 10.92 -17.46
C LEU A 44 6.25 10.35 -16.04
N ARG A 45 7.36 9.72 -15.67
CA ARG A 45 7.61 9.18 -14.33
C ARG A 45 8.65 10.00 -13.61
N LEU A 46 8.31 10.51 -12.42
CA LEU A 46 9.13 11.47 -11.69
C LEU A 46 9.38 11.06 -10.24
N ARG A 47 10.53 11.45 -9.73
CA ARG A 47 10.74 11.69 -8.30
C ARG A 47 10.67 13.20 -8.03
N VAL A 48 9.80 13.59 -7.11
CA VAL A 48 9.51 14.99 -6.80
C VAL A 48 10.19 15.35 -5.48
N SER A 49 11.13 16.29 -5.54
CA SER A 49 11.81 16.83 -4.36
C SER A 49 11.36 18.25 -4.01
N HIS A 50 10.58 18.89 -4.87
CA HIS A 50 10.06 20.24 -4.69
C HIS A 50 8.85 20.47 -5.63
N PRO A 51 7.81 21.21 -5.22
CA PRO A 51 6.62 21.45 -6.05
C PRO A 51 6.90 22.18 -7.37
N THR A 52 7.95 23.00 -7.44
CA THR A 52 8.36 23.69 -8.69
C THR A 52 8.70 22.75 -9.83
N VAL A 53 8.92 21.45 -9.56
CA VAL A 53 9.06 20.42 -10.61
C VAL A 53 7.83 20.37 -11.52
N PHE A 54 6.64 20.64 -10.99
CA PHE A 54 5.39 20.67 -11.75
C PHE A 54 5.19 21.94 -12.58
N GLU A 55 5.99 22.98 -12.35
CA GLU A 55 6.01 24.17 -13.21
C GLU A 55 6.75 23.91 -14.53
N ASN A 56 7.56 22.84 -14.59
CA ASN A 56 8.26 22.43 -15.79
C ASN A 56 7.28 22.08 -16.91
N LEU A 57 7.50 22.63 -18.10
CA LEU A 57 6.62 22.43 -19.25
C LEU A 57 6.37 20.95 -19.57
N ILE A 58 7.42 20.11 -19.51
CA ILE A 58 7.31 18.66 -19.77
C ILE A 58 6.34 18.01 -18.78
N ALA A 59 6.45 18.37 -17.50
CA ALA A 59 5.56 17.85 -16.46
C ALA A 59 4.12 18.30 -16.67
N ARG A 60 3.89 19.56 -17.06
CA ARG A 60 2.54 20.10 -17.31
C ARG A 60 1.87 19.51 -18.55
N THR A 61 2.65 19.21 -19.58
CA THR A 61 2.11 18.75 -20.88
C THR A 61 1.97 17.24 -20.99
N ALA A 62 2.61 16.45 -20.12
CA ALA A 62 2.52 14.99 -20.21
C ALA A 62 1.05 14.53 -20.09
N GLU A 63 0.61 13.57 -20.91
CA GLU A 63 -0.76 13.03 -20.80
C GLU A 63 -0.94 12.31 -19.47
N LYS A 64 0.04 11.47 -19.11
CA LYS A 64 0.08 10.71 -17.86
C LYS A 64 1.31 11.09 -17.02
N LEU A 65 1.08 11.39 -15.76
CA LEU A 65 2.10 11.74 -14.78
C LEU A 65 2.12 10.70 -13.65
N VAL A 66 3.27 10.08 -13.41
CA VAL A 66 3.48 9.10 -12.33
C VAL A 66 4.51 9.64 -11.35
N ILE A 67 4.09 9.91 -10.12
CA ILE A 67 4.94 10.39 -9.04
C ILE A 67 5.37 9.17 -8.21
N MET A 68 6.61 8.71 -8.41
CA MET A 68 7.16 7.49 -7.81
C MET A 68 7.75 7.72 -6.42
N CYS A 69 8.07 8.97 -6.12
CA CYS A 69 8.62 9.39 -4.83
C CYS A 69 8.30 10.86 -4.67
N ASP A 70 7.86 11.24 -3.47
CA ASP A 70 7.55 12.60 -3.09
C ASP A 70 8.30 12.86 -1.78
N GLY A 71 9.28 13.74 -1.84
CA GLY A 71 10.27 13.93 -0.77
C GLY A 71 10.28 15.33 -0.18
N TYR A 72 9.25 16.15 -0.39
CA TYR A 72 9.18 17.48 0.22
C TYR A 72 8.16 17.51 1.37
N ASP A 73 8.59 18.01 2.53
CA ASP A 73 7.85 17.94 3.81
C ASP A 73 6.90 19.13 4.02
N GLU A 74 6.11 19.49 3.01
CA GLU A 74 5.09 20.56 3.12
C GLU A 74 3.71 20.04 2.73
N PRO A 75 2.89 19.58 3.70
CA PRO A 75 1.64 18.89 3.42
C PRO A 75 0.56 19.78 2.80
N ASP A 76 0.47 21.05 3.20
CA ASP A 76 -0.54 21.98 2.67
C ASP A 76 -0.23 22.38 1.22
N THR A 77 1.05 22.69 0.93
CA THR A 77 1.53 22.96 -0.43
C THR A 77 1.28 21.76 -1.35
N ARG A 78 1.30 20.53 -0.82
CA ARG A 78 1.14 19.30 -1.60
C ARG A 78 -0.28 19.08 -2.13
N LEU A 79 -1.32 19.30 -1.33
CA LEU A 79 -2.70 19.18 -1.83
C LEU A 79 -2.97 20.22 -2.91
N GLU A 80 -2.55 21.47 -2.67
CA GLU A 80 -2.66 22.57 -3.64
C GLU A 80 -1.98 22.23 -4.96
N THR A 81 -0.78 21.66 -4.87
CA THR A 81 -0.02 21.26 -6.05
C THR A 81 -0.75 20.17 -6.84
N HIS A 82 -1.22 19.12 -6.15
CA HIS A 82 -1.85 17.97 -6.81
C HIS A 82 -3.22 18.28 -7.43
N ARG A 83 -4.02 19.14 -6.81
CA ARG A 83 -5.35 19.50 -7.33
C ARG A 83 -5.26 20.29 -8.65
N ASN A 84 -4.19 21.09 -8.80
CA ASN A 84 -3.93 21.96 -9.95
C ASN A 84 -3.18 21.26 -11.11
N LEU A 85 -2.84 19.98 -10.99
CA LEU A 85 -2.20 19.24 -12.08
C LEU A 85 -3.14 19.13 -13.29
N LEU A 86 -2.65 19.54 -14.46
CA LEU A 86 -3.41 19.60 -15.71
C LEU A 86 -3.37 18.28 -16.50
N ASN A 87 -2.56 17.32 -16.06
CA ASN A 87 -2.40 16.02 -16.71
C ASN A 87 -3.73 15.25 -16.70
N LYS A 88 -3.97 14.49 -17.78
CA LYS A 88 -5.18 13.66 -17.92
C LYS A 88 -5.17 12.50 -16.94
N GLU A 89 -4.02 11.89 -16.68
CA GLU A 89 -3.88 10.84 -15.67
C GLU A 89 -2.75 11.19 -14.70
N VAL A 90 -3.05 11.20 -13.41
CA VAL A 90 -2.05 11.39 -12.35
C VAL A 90 -2.05 10.17 -11.44
N ILE A 91 -0.88 9.57 -11.24
CA ILE A 91 -0.68 8.43 -10.35
C ILE A 91 0.35 8.80 -9.30
N ILE A 92 -0.06 8.85 -8.04
CA ILE A 92 0.83 8.89 -6.90
C ILE A 92 1.21 7.44 -6.55
N ASP A 93 2.34 6.99 -7.10
CA ASP A 93 2.86 5.62 -6.92
C ASP A 93 3.86 5.52 -5.77
N THR A 94 3.62 6.27 -4.71
CA THR A 94 4.40 6.27 -3.47
C THR A 94 3.47 6.24 -2.27
N PHE A 95 4.02 5.90 -1.10
CA PHE A 95 3.30 5.93 0.16
C PHE A 95 3.33 7.36 0.72
N LEU A 96 2.25 8.10 0.52
CA LEU A 96 2.05 9.40 1.15
C LEU A 96 1.26 9.21 2.44
N HIS A 97 1.91 9.41 3.59
CA HIS A 97 1.24 9.30 4.89
C HIS A 97 0.16 10.38 5.09
N ASP A 98 0.31 11.52 4.39
CA ASP A 98 -0.57 12.68 4.54
C ASP A 98 -1.82 12.63 3.65
N PHE A 99 -1.90 11.68 2.71
CA PHE A 99 -3.12 11.45 1.92
C PHE A 99 -4.14 10.64 2.75
N THR A 100 -4.74 11.32 3.72
CA THR A 100 -5.83 10.80 4.55
C THR A 100 -7.16 10.80 3.78
N ASP A 101 -8.19 10.15 4.35
CA ASP A 101 -9.56 10.19 3.82
C ASP A 101 -10.04 11.64 3.59
N ILE A 102 -9.69 12.54 4.52
CA ILE A 102 -10.06 13.97 4.47
C ILE A 102 -9.46 14.63 3.23
N ARG A 103 -8.16 14.46 2.98
CA ARG A 103 -7.48 15.07 1.82
C ARG A 103 -8.02 14.56 0.49
N ILE A 104 -8.37 13.27 0.42
CA ILE A 104 -8.97 12.70 -0.79
C ILE A 104 -10.39 13.28 -1.00
N MET A 105 -11.17 13.45 0.05
CA MET A 105 -12.49 14.11 -0.05
C MET A 105 -12.37 15.59 -0.45
N GLU A 106 -11.40 16.34 0.08
CA GLU A 106 -11.12 17.72 -0.32
C GLU A 106 -10.78 17.81 -1.82
N LEU A 107 -10.02 16.85 -2.35
CA LEU A 107 -9.72 16.77 -3.78
C LEU A 107 -10.97 16.51 -4.63
N ILE A 108 -11.85 15.61 -4.17
CA ILE A 108 -13.13 15.30 -4.85
C ILE A 108 -14.02 16.55 -4.89
N GLU A 109 -14.15 17.26 -3.76
CA GLU A 109 -14.91 18.50 -3.64
C GLU A 109 -14.39 19.55 -4.62
N TYR A 110 -13.07 19.78 -4.62
CA TYR A 110 -12.44 20.71 -5.55
C TYR A 110 -12.68 20.34 -7.03
N TRP A 111 -12.57 19.06 -7.41
CA TRP A 111 -12.84 18.61 -8.79
C TRP A 111 -14.30 18.79 -9.19
N ARG A 112 -15.22 18.63 -8.25
CA ARG A 112 -16.65 18.86 -8.45
C ARG A 112 -16.94 20.34 -8.66
N GLU A 113 -16.37 21.22 -7.84
CA GLU A 113 -16.58 22.67 -7.92
C GLU A 113 -15.93 23.31 -9.15
N THR A 114 -14.79 22.78 -9.59
CA THR A 114 -14.03 23.33 -10.73
C THR A 114 -14.36 22.67 -12.06
N PHE A 115 -15.34 21.77 -12.12
CA PHE A 115 -15.75 21.06 -13.33
C PHE A 115 -14.55 20.41 -14.05
N LYS A 116 -13.76 19.63 -13.30
CA LYS A 116 -12.57 18.95 -13.84
C LYS A 116 -12.91 18.23 -15.15
N ALA A 117 -12.07 18.36 -16.17
CA ALA A 117 -12.36 17.88 -17.51
C ALA A 117 -12.64 16.36 -17.57
N VAL A 118 -13.63 15.96 -18.37
CA VAL A 118 -13.96 14.55 -18.63
C VAL A 118 -12.73 13.80 -19.14
N GLY A 119 -12.53 12.58 -18.62
CA GLY A 119 -11.36 11.76 -18.92
C GLY A 119 -10.18 12.00 -17.96
N SER A 120 -10.24 13.01 -17.10
CA SER A 120 -9.26 13.21 -16.03
C SER A 120 -9.33 12.08 -15.00
N SER A 121 -8.18 11.63 -14.51
CA SER A 121 -8.09 10.64 -13.44
C SER A 121 -6.94 10.90 -12.50
N PHE A 122 -7.16 10.60 -11.23
CA PHE A 122 -6.18 10.69 -10.17
C PHE A 122 -6.20 9.39 -9.38
N SER A 123 -5.03 8.81 -9.10
CA SER A 123 -4.94 7.62 -8.25
C SER A 123 -3.83 7.75 -7.23
N VAL A 124 -4.08 7.23 -6.03
CA VAL A 124 -3.16 7.32 -4.90
C VAL A 124 -3.16 6.03 -4.10
N ARG A 125 -1.98 5.67 -3.60
CA ARG A 125 -1.83 4.62 -2.59
C ARG A 125 -2.07 5.21 -1.21
N LYS A 126 -3.16 4.78 -0.60
CA LYS A 126 -3.59 5.13 0.74
C LYS A 126 -3.06 4.10 1.74
N VAL A 127 -2.20 4.57 2.65
CA VAL A 127 -1.66 3.74 3.75
C VAL A 127 -2.47 3.87 5.02
N ASN A 128 -3.01 5.08 5.26
CA ASN A 128 -3.67 5.45 6.51
C ASN A 128 -5.18 5.66 6.31
N GLY A 129 -5.93 5.59 7.40
CA GLY A 129 -7.37 5.88 7.44
C GLY A 129 -8.25 4.63 7.26
N ASP A 130 -9.49 4.87 6.88
CA ASP A 130 -10.51 3.83 6.83
C ASP A 130 -10.23 2.73 5.77
N PRO A 131 -10.74 1.51 5.99
CA PRO A 131 -10.90 0.53 4.93
C PRO A 131 -11.63 1.14 3.73
N ILE A 132 -11.30 0.67 2.53
CA ILE A 132 -11.85 1.24 1.29
C ILE A 132 -13.39 1.25 1.27
N GLU A 133 -14.01 0.23 1.87
CA GLU A 133 -15.47 0.09 1.93
C GLU A 133 -16.10 1.18 2.79
N MET A 134 -15.50 1.50 3.93
CA MET A 134 -15.95 2.61 4.79
C MET A 134 -15.66 3.98 4.15
N PHE A 135 -14.50 4.13 3.50
CA PHE A 135 -14.18 5.35 2.78
C PHE A 135 -15.20 5.65 1.70
N LEU A 136 -15.58 4.64 0.89
CA LEU A 136 -16.60 4.81 -0.15
C LEU A 136 -17.98 5.14 0.43
N GLU A 137 -18.38 4.55 1.56
CA GLU A 137 -19.63 4.94 2.24
C GLU A 137 -19.59 6.42 2.66
N LYS A 138 -18.47 6.89 3.24
CA LYS A 138 -18.30 8.31 3.59
C LYS A 138 -18.36 9.24 2.37
N VAL A 139 -17.74 8.83 1.26
CA VAL A 139 -17.82 9.57 -0.01
C VAL A 139 -19.26 9.64 -0.51
N LYS A 140 -19.99 8.52 -0.46
CA LYS A 140 -21.39 8.44 -0.84
C LYS A 140 -22.24 9.39 0.02
N GLU A 141 -22.12 9.32 1.34
CA GLU A 141 -22.89 10.15 2.27
C GLU A 141 -22.57 11.64 2.11
N ARG A 142 -21.29 12.01 2.03
CA ARG A 142 -20.87 13.43 1.95
C ARG A 142 -21.28 14.10 0.64
N PHE A 143 -21.23 13.36 -0.47
CA PHE A 143 -21.44 13.93 -1.81
C PHE A 143 -22.75 13.50 -2.45
N GLU A 144 -23.68 12.94 -1.66
CA GLU A 144 -24.96 12.40 -2.14
C GLU A 144 -24.78 11.46 -3.34
N GLY A 145 -23.73 10.64 -3.26
CA GLY A 145 -23.34 9.72 -4.32
C GLY A 145 -24.27 8.52 -4.42
N THR A 146 -24.12 7.76 -5.49
CA THR A 146 -24.82 6.48 -5.70
C THR A 146 -23.79 5.38 -5.96
N TYR A 147 -24.03 4.18 -5.43
CA TYR A 147 -23.16 3.05 -5.73
C TYR A 147 -23.32 2.62 -7.20
N LEU A 148 -22.20 2.33 -7.84
CA LEU A 148 -22.13 1.74 -9.16
C LEU A 148 -21.42 0.40 -9.08
N LYS A 149 -21.87 -0.53 -9.92
CA LYS A 149 -21.15 -1.75 -10.20
C LYS A 149 -20.16 -1.48 -11.33
N LEU A 150 -18.87 -1.49 -11.02
CA LEU A 150 -17.85 -1.49 -12.06
C LEU A 150 -17.81 -2.89 -12.69
N GLU A 151 -18.00 -2.96 -14.01
CA GLU A 151 -17.58 -4.15 -14.73
C GLU A 151 -16.09 -4.35 -14.51
N GLN A 152 -15.69 -5.61 -14.32
CA GLN A 152 -14.31 -5.96 -14.03
C GLN A 152 -13.44 -5.56 -15.23
N THR A 153 -12.77 -4.41 -15.13
CA THR A 153 -11.84 -3.95 -16.17
C THR A 153 -10.62 -4.87 -16.22
N ASP A 154 -10.04 -5.07 -17.41
CA ASP A 154 -8.88 -5.93 -17.70
C ASP A 154 -7.64 -5.69 -16.80
N THR A 155 -7.59 -4.57 -16.09
CA THR A 155 -6.59 -4.35 -15.05
C THR A 155 -6.93 -5.20 -13.83
N ASN A 156 -6.37 -6.42 -13.78
CA ASN A 156 -6.33 -7.40 -12.67
C ASN A 156 -5.92 -6.85 -11.27
N THR A 157 -5.86 -5.55 -11.08
CA THR A 157 -5.43 -4.87 -9.87
C THR A 157 -6.49 -4.82 -8.77
N PHE A 158 -7.76 -5.07 -9.06
CA PHE A 158 -8.83 -4.94 -8.08
C PHE A 158 -9.86 -6.07 -8.20
N PHE A 159 -10.31 -6.59 -7.07
CA PHE A 159 -11.36 -7.61 -6.97
C PHE A 159 -12.59 -6.95 -6.31
N ASP A 160 -13.79 -7.21 -6.83
CA ASP A 160 -15.08 -6.75 -6.30
C ASP A 160 -15.11 -5.26 -5.93
N VAL A 161 -14.97 -4.40 -6.94
CA VAL A 161 -14.86 -2.95 -6.74
C VAL A 161 -16.24 -2.31 -6.72
N ASN A 162 -16.73 -1.99 -5.52
CA ASN A 162 -17.77 -0.98 -5.39
C ASN A 162 -17.22 0.36 -5.85
N ALA A 163 -17.99 1.07 -6.67
CA ALA A 163 -17.72 2.45 -7.06
C ALA A 163 -18.79 3.36 -6.50
N VAL A 164 -18.46 4.61 -6.25
CA VAL A 164 -19.42 5.68 -5.95
C VAL A 164 -19.39 6.68 -7.09
N SER A 165 -20.54 6.97 -7.69
CA SER A 165 -20.70 8.10 -8.60
C SER A 165 -21.25 9.32 -7.90
N ILE A 166 -20.63 10.46 -8.20
CA ILE A 166 -21.01 11.79 -7.72
C ILE A 166 -21.30 12.62 -8.96
N LYS A 167 -22.51 13.17 -9.04
CA LYS A 167 -22.89 14.03 -10.17
C LYS A 167 -22.14 15.37 -10.09
N ILE A 168 -21.55 15.79 -11.20
CA ILE A 168 -21.01 17.16 -11.35
C ILE A 168 -22.08 18.03 -12.00
N ASP A 169 -22.55 17.63 -13.19
CA ASP A 169 -23.54 18.35 -13.99
C ASP A 169 -24.45 17.36 -14.78
N SER A 170 -25.11 17.82 -15.84
CA SER A 170 -25.96 16.98 -16.70
C SER A 170 -25.19 16.08 -17.67
N GLU A 171 -23.91 16.33 -17.88
CA GLU A 171 -23.07 15.65 -18.88
C GLU A 171 -21.92 14.85 -18.25
N SER A 172 -21.59 15.07 -16.98
CA SER A 172 -20.41 14.51 -16.33
C SER A 172 -20.63 14.10 -14.86
N LYS A 173 -19.85 13.10 -14.44
CA LYS A 173 -19.82 12.57 -13.08
C LYS A 173 -18.40 12.20 -12.65
N ILE A 174 -18.14 12.30 -11.35
CA ILE A 174 -16.93 11.74 -10.72
C ILE A 174 -17.26 10.32 -10.28
N VAL A 175 -16.43 9.36 -10.66
CA VAL A 175 -16.47 7.99 -10.17
C VAL A 175 -15.28 7.76 -9.26
N VAL A 176 -15.57 7.42 -8.02
CA VAL A 176 -14.57 7.08 -6.99
C VAL A 176 -14.63 5.60 -6.74
N TYR A 177 -13.48 4.93 -6.80
CA TYR A 177 -13.39 3.52 -6.55
C TYR A 177 -12.03 3.15 -6.00
N GLY A 178 -11.91 1.96 -5.45
CA GLY A 178 -10.62 1.48 -4.99
C GLY A 178 -10.66 0.05 -4.55
N GLY A 179 -9.50 -0.45 -4.16
CA GLY A 179 -9.41 -1.79 -3.62
C GLY A 179 -8.06 -2.04 -2.97
N ARG A 180 -7.97 -3.20 -2.34
CA ARG A 180 -6.76 -3.63 -1.65
C ARG A 180 -5.68 -3.95 -2.67
N THR A 181 -4.48 -3.43 -2.44
CA THR A 181 -3.32 -3.84 -3.23
C THR A 181 -2.67 -5.06 -2.57
N TYR A 182 -2.45 -6.14 -3.33
CA TYR A 182 -1.93 -7.41 -2.80
C TYR A 182 -0.44 -7.41 -2.49
N ARG A 183 0.28 -6.32 -2.79
CA ARG A 183 1.72 -6.40 -3.07
C ARG A 183 2.66 -5.95 -1.98
N THR A 184 2.22 -5.35 -0.87
CA THR A 184 3.17 -4.86 0.14
C THR A 184 2.51 -4.71 1.50
N PHE A 185 3.24 -5.08 2.56
CA PHE A 185 3.02 -4.60 3.92
C PHE A 185 3.68 -3.22 4.03
N PRO A 186 3.03 -2.19 4.60
CA PRO A 186 1.67 -2.18 5.14
C PRO A 186 0.60 -2.32 4.06
N ILE A 187 -0.53 -2.96 4.40
CA ILE A 187 -1.67 -3.18 3.50
C ILE A 187 -2.20 -1.81 3.04
N ALA A 188 -1.78 -1.38 1.85
CA ALA A 188 -2.25 -0.13 1.26
C ALA A 188 -3.45 -0.38 0.37
N SER A 189 -4.43 0.51 0.44
CA SER A 189 -5.54 0.57 -0.52
C SER A 189 -5.14 1.51 -1.65
N LYS A 190 -5.52 1.21 -2.89
CA LYS A 190 -5.41 2.17 -3.99
C LYS A 190 -6.79 2.79 -4.20
N VAL A 191 -6.85 4.12 -4.16
CA VAL A 191 -8.05 4.90 -4.49
C VAL A 191 -7.86 5.52 -5.87
N VAL A 192 -8.91 5.53 -6.66
CA VAL A 192 -8.97 6.14 -7.98
C VAL A 192 -10.18 7.07 -8.02
N ILE A 193 -9.97 8.28 -8.49
CA ILE A 193 -10.97 9.31 -8.76
C ILE A 193 -10.91 9.55 -10.26
N LYS A 194 -12.04 9.43 -10.97
CA LYS A 194 -12.07 9.61 -12.42
C LYS A 194 -13.31 10.40 -12.84
N VAL A 195 -13.12 11.39 -13.70
CA VAL A 195 -14.22 12.14 -14.31
C VAL A 195 -14.66 11.44 -15.60
N MET A 196 -15.95 11.21 -15.73
CA MET A 196 -16.55 10.47 -16.83
C MET A 196 -17.76 11.22 -17.37
N ALA A 197 -18.05 11.02 -18.66
CA ALA A 197 -19.31 11.49 -19.23
C ALA A 197 -20.49 10.63 -18.71
N ILE A 198 -21.64 11.26 -18.51
CA ILE A 198 -22.88 10.55 -18.22
C ILE A 198 -23.23 9.67 -19.43
N GLY A 199 -23.61 8.42 -19.16
CA GLY A 199 -23.87 7.40 -20.20
C GLY A 199 -22.68 6.48 -20.52
N SER A 200 -21.48 6.73 -19.97
CA SER A 200 -20.34 5.83 -20.18
C SER A 200 -20.38 4.54 -19.33
N PHE A 201 -21.38 4.38 -18.46
CA PHE A 201 -21.61 3.21 -17.59
C PHE A 201 -23.11 3.05 -17.30
N GLU A 202 -23.57 1.82 -17.10
CA GLU A 202 -24.91 1.52 -16.59
C GLU A 202 -24.98 1.79 -15.07
N GLU A 203 -25.90 2.66 -14.66
CA GLU A 203 -26.21 2.85 -13.26
C GLU A 203 -27.14 1.72 -12.79
N VAL A 204 -26.66 0.89 -11.87
CA VAL A 204 -27.47 -0.18 -11.30
C VAL A 204 -28.20 0.38 -10.08
N LEU A 205 -29.53 0.35 -10.10
CA LEU A 205 -30.36 0.62 -8.93
C LEU A 205 -29.97 -0.35 -7.80
N GLU A 206 -29.66 0.19 -6.61
CA GLU A 206 -29.20 -0.60 -5.46
C GLU A 206 -30.16 -1.78 -5.17
N PRO A 207 -29.67 -3.03 -5.07
CA PRO A 207 -30.46 -4.10 -4.49
C PRO A 207 -30.65 -3.84 -2.98
N PRO A 208 -31.80 -4.23 -2.40
CA PRO A 208 -32.13 -3.95 -1.01
C PRO A 208 -31.07 -4.51 -0.05
N LYS A 209 -30.68 -3.69 0.94
CA LYS A 209 -29.71 -4.03 2.01
C LYS A 209 -30.02 -5.41 2.60
N LYS A 210 -29.25 -6.43 2.22
CA LYS A 210 -29.25 -7.72 2.94
C LYS A 210 -28.48 -7.54 4.25
N SER A 211 -29.10 -7.95 5.35
CA SER A 211 -28.53 -7.91 6.69
C SER A 211 -27.19 -8.67 6.76
N ASN A 212 -26.20 -8.03 7.37
CA ASN A 212 -24.83 -8.52 7.50
C ASN A 212 -24.77 -9.81 8.34
N ASN A 213 -24.65 -10.96 7.67
CA ASN A 213 -23.99 -12.11 8.28
C ASN A 213 -22.49 -11.84 8.28
N ILE A 214 -21.90 -11.75 9.48
CA ILE A 214 -20.47 -11.53 9.71
C ILE A 214 -19.67 -12.53 8.88
N PRO A 215 -18.79 -12.09 7.95
CA PRO A 215 -18.06 -13.01 7.11
C PRO A 215 -17.00 -13.75 7.94
N ARG A 216 -16.99 -15.09 7.84
CA ARG A 216 -16.00 -16.03 8.40
C ARG A 216 -14.53 -15.66 8.16
N LYS A 217 -14.22 -14.65 7.33
CA LYS A 217 -12.85 -14.16 7.06
C LYS A 217 -12.20 -13.46 8.26
N LEU A 218 -12.96 -12.87 9.19
CA LEU A 218 -12.39 -12.23 10.40
C LEU A 218 -11.69 -13.24 11.33
N PHE A 219 -12.13 -14.50 11.32
CA PHE A 219 -11.51 -15.57 12.11
C PHE A 219 -10.04 -15.84 11.73
N ASN A 220 -9.65 -15.63 10.46
CA ASN A 220 -8.29 -15.90 10.00
C ASN A 220 -7.27 -14.86 10.48
N TYR A 221 -7.69 -13.62 10.76
CA TYR A 221 -6.80 -12.55 11.23
C TYR A 221 -6.57 -12.59 12.75
N ALA A 222 -7.62 -12.93 13.52
CA ALA A 222 -7.48 -13.15 14.95
C ALA A 222 -6.50 -14.31 15.26
N LEU A 223 -6.55 -15.39 14.46
CA LEU A 223 -5.66 -16.54 14.62
C LEU A 223 -4.18 -16.21 14.35
N LEU A 224 -3.90 -15.29 13.42
CA LEU A 224 -2.53 -14.84 13.12
C LEU A 224 -1.93 -13.99 14.24
N PHE A 225 -2.76 -13.24 14.97
CA PHE A 225 -2.36 -12.36 16.08
C PHE A 225 -2.07 -13.11 17.38
N VAL A 226 -2.77 -14.22 17.64
CA VAL A 226 -2.52 -15.06 18.83
C VAL A 226 -1.12 -15.68 18.78
N LEU A 227 -0.58 -15.94 17.58
CA LEU A 227 0.76 -16.53 17.39
C LEU A 227 1.93 -15.62 17.80
N THR A 228 1.77 -14.30 17.71
CA THR A 228 2.78 -13.33 18.12
C THR A 228 2.87 -13.12 19.63
N LEU A 229 1.93 -13.70 20.41
CA LEU A 229 1.83 -13.54 21.86
C LEU A 229 2.45 -14.71 22.67
N SER A 230 3.08 -15.68 21.99
CA SER A 230 3.74 -16.80 22.67
C SER A 230 5.02 -16.31 23.36
N ASN A 231 5.11 -16.56 24.66
CA ASN A 231 6.34 -16.44 25.47
C ASN A 231 7.58 -16.83 24.63
N PRO A 232 8.67 -16.04 24.59
CA PRO A 232 9.84 -16.33 23.75
C PRO A 232 10.50 -17.70 24.03
N ASN A 233 10.12 -18.38 25.12
CA ASN A 233 10.55 -19.74 25.43
C ASN A 233 9.59 -20.84 24.93
N ASN A 234 8.39 -20.50 24.46
CA ASN A 234 7.39 -21.44 23.94
C ASN A 234 7.01 -21.06 22.50
N ASN A 235 7.61 -21.76 21.52
CA ASN A 235 7.41 -21.49 20.09
C ASN A 235 6.07 -21.94 19.51
N ALA A 236 5.09 -22.32 20.34
CA ALA A 236 3.83 -22.90 19.89
C ALA A 236 2.63 -22.39 20.70
N VAL A 237 1.52 -22.14 20.01
CA VAL A 237 0.19 -21.90 20.58
C VAL A 237 -0.66 -23.15 20.31
N SER A 238 -1.37 -23.64 21.33
CA SER A 238 -2.43 -24.64 21.12
C SER A 238 -3.82 -24.07 21.40
N VAL A 239 -4.79 -24.47 20.59
CA VAL A 239 -6.21 -24.10 20.72
C VAL A 239 -7.03 -25.39 20.67
N LYS A 240 -7.73 -25.73 21.75
CA LYS A 240 -8.63 -26.89 21.77
C LYS A 240 -9.79 -26.68 20.80
N ILE A 241 -10.07 -27.67 19.96
CA ILE A 241 -11.25 -27.70 19.09
C ILE A 241 -12.41 -28.38 19.82
N ASP A 242 -12.12 -29.51 20.46
CA ASP A 242 -13.07 -30.32 21.22
C ASP A 242 -12.34 -31.07 22.37
N SER A 243 -12.99 -32.07 22.97
CA SER A 243 -12.40 -32.86 24.06
C SER A 243 -11.22 -33.74 23.64
N GLU A 244 -11.07 -34.03 22.35
CA GLU A 244 -10.09 -34.99 21.82
C GLU A 244 -9.05 -34.34 20.91
N SER A 245 -9.32 -33.17 20.32
CA SER A 245 -8.47 -32.50 19.34
C SER A 245 -8.08 -31.06 19.72
N GLU A 246 -6.83 -30.69 19.43
CA GLU A 246 -6.32 -29.32 19.48
C GLU A 246 -5.56 -28.95 18.21
N ILE A 247 -5.64 -27.67 17.81
CA ILE A 247 -4.80 -27.10 16.78
C ILE A 247 -3.54 -26.56 17.43
N VAL A 248 -2.38 -26.99 16.98
CA VAL A 248 -1.09 -26.44 17.39
C VAL A 248 -0.52 -25.64 16.23
N ILE A 249 -0.19 -24.38 16.49
CA ILE A 249 0.44 -23.49 15.53
C ILE A 249 1.80 -23.06 16.08
N TYR A 250 2.85 -23.22 15.30
CA TYR A 250 4.21 -22.85 15.68
C TYR A 250 4.98 -22.20 14.54
N GLY A 251 5.88 -21.30 14.91
CA GLY A 251 6.80 -20.64 13.97
C GLY A 251 8.13 -21.40 13.88
N ILE A 252 8.57 -21.69 12.66
CA ILE A 252 9.93 -22.13 12.37
C ILE A 252 10.68 -20.91 11.87
N SER A 253 11.56 -20.36 12.70
CA SER A 253 12.48 -19.30 12.31
C SER A 253 13.83 -19.91 11.93
N SER A 254 14.30 -19.60 10.72
CA SER A 254 15.64 -19.95 10.26
C SER A 254 16.44 -18.66 10.10
N ARG A 255 17.72 -18.69 10.49
CA ARG A 255 18.62 -17.53 10.40
C ARG A 255 18.83 -17.05 8.95
N TRP A 256 18.50 -17.88 7.95
CA TRP A 256 18.79 -17.66 6.54
C TRP A 256 17.57 -17.85 5.62
N ALA A 257 16.38 -18.08 6.16
CA ALA A 257 15.16 -18.26 5.37
C ALA A 257 13.98 -17.53 5.99
N PHE A 258 12.99 -17.21 5.15
CA PHE A 258 11.74 -16.60 5.61
C PHE A 258 11.08 -17.46 6.70
N PRO A 259 10.51 -16.85 7.75
CA PRO A 259 9.84 -17.58 8.80
C PRO A 259 8.68 -18.39 8.22
N LYS A 260 8.61 -19.67 8.59
CA LYS A 260 7.54 -20.59 8.16
C LYS A 260 6.60 -20.87 9.32
N VAL A 261 5.31 -20.62 9.12
CA VAL A 261 4.27 -20.99 10.10
C VAL A 261 3.73 -22.37 9.75
N VAL A 262 3.66 -23.27 10.73
CA VAL A 262 3.11 -24.62 10.58
C VAL A 262 1.93 -24.78 11.53
N MET A 263 0.80 -25.24 10.99
CA MET A 263 -0.43 -25.54 11.70
C MET A 263 -0.72 -27.03 11.58
N LYS A 264 -0.96 -27.70 12.72
CA LYS A 264 -1.31 -29.13 12.75
C LYS A 264 -2.47 -29.35 13.72
N VAL A 265 -3.40 -30.22 13.34
CA VAL A 265 -4.41 -30.76 14.26
C VAL A 265 -3.82 -32.01 14.91
N VAL A 266 -3.86 -32.06 16.24
CA VAL A 266 -3.32 -33.17 17.03
C VAL A 266 -4.26 -33.51 18.18
N ALA A 267 -4.11 -34.70 18.77
CA ALA A 267 -4.90 -35.07 19.93
C ALA A 267 -4.55 -34.18 21.15
N VAL A 268 -5.55 -33.81 21.95
CA VAL A 268 -5.36 -32.98 23.16
C VAL A 268 -4.27 -33.57 24.05
N GLY A 269 -3.29 -32.76 24.42
CA GLY A 269 -2.15 -33.16 25.26
C GLY A 269 -0.94 -33.66 24.48
N SER A 270 -1.05 -33.82 23.15
CA SER A 270 0.08 -34.21 22.28
C SER A 270 0.97 -33.02 21.89
N SER A 271 0.53 -31.78 22.13
CA SER A 271 1.30 -30.55 21.83
C SER A 271 2.68 -30.50 22.50
N ALA A 272 2.82 -31.03 23.72
CA ALA A 272 4.09 -31.09 24.44
C ALA A 272 5.15 -31.97 23.74
N ASN A 273 4.72 -33.01 23.02
CA ASN A 273 5.63 -33.86 22.26
C ASN A 273 6.11 -33.16 20.98
N ILE A 274 5.25 -32.37 20.34
CA ILE A 274 5.57 -31.66 19.09
C ILE A 274 6.59 -30.56 19.33
N SER A 275 6.44 -29.79 20.42
CA SER A 275 7.40 -28.72 20.75
C SER A 275 8.80 -29.30 20.97
N LYS A 276 8.90 -30.45 21.67
CA LYS A 276 10.17 -31.14 21.91
C LYS A 276 10.79 -31.68 20.62
N THR A 277 10.02 -32.37 19.78
CA THR A 277 10.54 -32.91 18.51
C THR A 277 10.98 -31.81 17.54
N VAL A 278 10.25 -30.70 17.46
CA VAL A 278 10.61 -29.57 16.59
C VAL A 278 11.88 -28.88 17.07
N VAL A 279 12.04 -28.71 18.39
CA VAL A 279 13.27 -28.16 18.99
C VAL A 279 14.46 -29.07 18.72
N GLU A 280 14.31 -30.38 18.90
CA GLU A 280 15.38 -31.36 18.64
C GLU A 280 15.76 -31.43 17.15
N GLN A 281 14.79 -31.36 16.22
CA GLN A 281 15.05 -31.32 14.77
C GLN A 281 15.78 -30.05 14.35
N ASN A 282 15.42 -28.89 14.91
CA ASN A 282 16.10 -27.63 14.63
C ASN A 282 17.54 -27.63 15.17
N LEU A 283 17.76 -28.15 16.39
CA LEU A 283 19.09 -28.33 16.98
C LEU A 283 19.97 -29.30 16.18
N ALA A 284 19.41 -30.40 15.67
CA ALA A 284 20.12 -31.36 14.84
C ALA A 284 20.53 -30.76 13.49
N HIS A 285 19.63 -29.99 12.86
CA HIS A 285 19.91 -29.27 11.61
C HIS A 285 20.97 -28.18 11.80
N GLU A 286 20.94 -27.46 12.93
CA GLU A 286 21.93 -26.43 13.24
C GLU A 286 23.33 -27.03 13.51
N ARG A 287 23.40 -28.17 14.22
CA ARG A 287 24.65 -28.93 14.43
C ARG A 287 25.25 -29.48 13.13
N LEU A 288 24.43 -29.93 12.18
CA LEU A 288 24.91 -30.36 10.86
C LEU A 288 25.46 -29.18 10.04
N SER A 289 24.87 -27.98 10.17
CA SER A 289 25.37 -26.78 9.46
C SER A 289 26.65 -26.18 10.06
N CYS A 290 26.86 -26.33 11.38
CA CYS A 290 28.04 -25.79 12.07
C CYS A 290 29.31 -26.65 11.93
N CYS A 291 29.20 -27.90 11.45
CA CYS A 291 30.36 -28.74 11.20
C CYS A 291 31.09 -28.44 9.88
N GLU A 292 30.53 -27.61 8.99
CA GLU A 292 31.11 -27.38 7.66
C GLU A 292 32.03 -26.15 7.55
N ASN A 293 32.12 -25.28 8.57
CA ASN A 293 32.99 -24.10 8.49
C ASN A 293 33.60 -23.71 9.83
N SER A 294 34.75 -24.29 10.15
CA SER A 294 35.62 -23.85 11.25
C SER A 294 37.08 -23.85 10.82
N LYS A 295 37.52 -22.77 10.16
CA LYS A 295 38.91 -22.31 10.18
C LYS A 295 38.97 -20.77 10.21
N LYS A 296 39.39 -20.28 11.40
CA LYS A 296 40.04 -18.98 11.72
C LYS A 296 39.29 -17.67 11.42
N SER A 297 38.93 -16.95 12.49
CA SER A 297 39.51 -15.62 12.78
C SER A 297 39.13 -15.13 14.19
N ASN A 298 40.09 -14.47 14.85
CA ASN A 298 39.93 -13.80 16.14
C ASN A 298 39.44 -12.36 15.92
N ILE A 299 38.35 -11.94 16.57
CA ILE A 299 37.96 -10.52 16.67
C ILE A 299 37.46 -10.20 18.09
N ILE A 300 37.98 -9.08 18.60
CA ILE A 300 37.78 -8.44 19.92
C ILE A 300 36.35 -7.87 20.05
N PRO A 301 35.70 -7.90 21.25
CA PRO A 301 34.30 -7.49 21.38
C PRO A 301 34.13 -5.97 21.50
N ARG A 302 33.20 -5.40 20.74
CA ARG A 302 32.61 -4.07 20.99
C ARG A 302 31.24 -4.24 21.68
N LYS A 303 31.08 -3.58 22.83
CA LYS A 303 29.79 -3.43 23.54
C LYS A 303 28.78 -2.65 22.68
N LEU A 304 27.60 -3.23 22.44
CA LEU A 304 26.40 -2.52 22.00
C LEU A 304 25.42 -2.39 23.18
N SER A 305 24.91 -1.18 23.37
CA SER A 305 23.80 -0.84 24.26
C SER A 305 22.80 0.00 23.47
N SER A 306 21.76 -0.64 22.93
CA SER A 306 20.60 0.04 22.31
C SER A 306 19.29 -0.78 22.38
N ASN A 307 19.20 -1.80 23.24
CA ASN A 307 18.06 -2.72 23.27
C ASN A 307 16.85 -2.23 24.09
N SER A 308 16.94 -1.11 24.82
CA SER A 308 15.85 -0.68 25.73
C SER A 308 14.68 0.00 25.03
N LEU A 309 14.89 0.72 23.92
CA LEU A 309 13.80 1.43 23.23
C LEU A 309 12.86 0.48 22.46
N SER A 310 13.39 -0.60 21.88
CA SER A 310 12.57 -1.56 21.12
C SER A 310 11.61 -2.35 22.02
N ALA A 311 12.04 -2.67 23.25
CA ALA A 311 11.23 -3.40 24.21
C ALA A 311 10.06 -2.55 24.74
N LEU A 312 10.29 -1.27 25.00
CA LEU A 312 9.23 -0.35 25.47
C LEU A 312 8.15 -0.10 24.40
N PHE A 313 8.55 -0.03 23.13
CA PHE A 313 7.60 0.11 22.02
C PHE A 313 6.72 -1.14 21.86
N LEU A 314 7.31 -2.33 22.01
CA LEU A 314 6.57 -3.60 21.98
C LEU A 314 5.60 -3.74 23.14
N ILE A 315 5.98 -3.33 24.36
CA ILE A 315 5.10 -3.37 25.54
C ILE A 315 3.92 -2.40 25.38
N SER A 316 4.15 -1.20 24.83
CA SER A 316 3.09 -0.21 24.60
C SER A 316 2.09 -0.67 23.53
N LEU A 317 2.58 -1.28 22.45
CA LEU A 317 1.75 -1.89 21.41
C LEU A 317 0.93 -3.07 21.96
N LEU A 318 1.53 -3.88 22.83
CA LEU A 318 0.86 -5.01 23.49
C LEU A 318 -0.30 -4.53 24.38
N ALA A 319 -0.07 -3.49 25.19
CA ALA A 319 -1.09 -2.92 26.07
C ALA A 319 -2.27 -2.32 25.28
N PHE A 320 -1.99 -1.64 24.17
CA PHE A 320 -3.02 -1.09 23.28
C PHE A 320 -3.88 -2.20 22.65
N LEU A 321 -3.26 -3.29 22.22
CA LEU A 321 -3.96 -4.43 21.61
C LEU A 321 -4.80 -5.22 22.62
N ILE A 322 -4.33 -5.36 23.86
CA ILE A 322 -5.11 -5.98 24.95
C ILE A 322 -6.36 -5.13 25.27
N ALA A 323 -6.20 -3.80 25.35
CA ALA A 323 -7.33 -2.90 25.57
C ALA A 323 -8.37 -2.98 24.43
N LEU A 324 -7.91 -3.10 23.18
CA LEU A 324 -8.79 -3.28 22.02
C LEU A 324 -9.58 -4.60 22.10
N CYS A 325 -8.91 -5.71 22.45
CA CYS A 325 -9.56 -7.01 22.61
C CYS A 325 -10.61 -7.01 23.73
N LEU A 326 -10.31 -6.36 24.87
CA LEU A 326 -11.26 -6.24 25.97
C LEU A 326 -12.47 -5.38 25.60
N TRP A 327 -12.29 -4.33 24.80
CA TRP A 327 -13.40 -3.51 24.30
C TRP A 327 -14.39 -4.31 23.45
N PHE A 328 -13.89 -5.22 22.61
CA PHE A 328 -14.76 -6.05 21.76
C PHE A 328 -15.44 -7.22 22.49
N LEU A 329 -15.04 -7.50 23.74
CA LEU A 329 -15.60 -8.57 24.58
C LEU A 329 -16.66 -8.07 25.58
N CYS A 330 -16.81 -6.75 25.76
CA CYS A 330 -17.87 -6.12 26.55
C CYS A 330 -18.93 -5.48 25.64
#